data_AF-A0A954JD21-F1
#
_entry.id   AF-A0A954JD21-F1
#
_cell.length_a   1.000
_cell.length_b   1.000
_cell.length_c   1.000
_cell.angle_alpha   90.00
_cell.angle_beta   90.00
_cell.angle_gamma   90.00
#
_symmetry.space_group_name_H-M   'P 1'
#
loop_
_entity.id
_entity.type
_entity.pdbx_description
1 polymer ?
#
loop_
_entity_poly.entity_id
_entity_poly.type
_entity_poly.pdbx_seq_one_letter_code
_entity_poly.pdbx_strand_id
1 'polypeptide(L)'
;MRTTWTLLLLFGLYPLQSHAAVDQKPNIVVLLADDLGWNAVGWQNPEYETPHLDRLAKQGVTWEQFYVAPMCSPTRAGLMTGRY
;
A
#
# COMPACT_ATOMS: atom_id res chain seq x y z
N MET A 1 -40.15 39.37 4.82
CA MET A 1 -39.46 38.97 6.07
C MET A 1 -39.96 37.66 6.69
N ARG A 2 -41.09 37.06 6.25
CA ARG A 2 -41.58 35.77 6.80
C ARG A 2 -41.11 34.53 6.02
N THR A 3 -40.66 34.68 4.77
CA THR A 3 -40.23 33.58 3.88
C THR A 3 -38.77 33.15 4.05
N THR A 4 -37.93 34.00 4.66
CA THR A 4 -36.52 33.69 4.93
C THR A 4 -36.34 32.69 6.08
N TRP A 5 -37.29 32.62 7.02
CA TRP A 5 -37.26 31.68 8.14
C TRP A 5 -37.67 30.25 7.74
N THR A 6 -38.51 30.12 6.71
CA THR A 6 -39.00 28.80 6.24
C THR A 6 -37.90 27.98 5.56
N LEU A 7 -36.94 28.63 4.89
CA LEU A 7 -35.79 27.96 4.25
C LEU A 7 -34.75 27.47 5.28
N LEU A 8 -34.58 28.18 6.39
CA LEU A 8 -33.70 27.78 7.50
C LEU A 8 -34.21 26.53 8.23
N LEU A 9 -35.54 26.37 8.34
CA LEU A 9 -36.16 25.19 8.95
C LEU A 9 -36.03 23.92 8.08
N LEU A 10 -35.97 24.05 6.75
CA LEU A 10 -35.75 22.92 5.84
C LEU A 10 -34.30 22.43 5.81
N PHE A 11 -33.32 23.29 6.10
CA PHE A 11 -31.90 22.91 6.18
C PHE A 11 -31.56 22.16 7.48
N GLY A 12 -32.30 22.39 8.57
CA GLY A 12 -32.08 21.75 9.88
C GLY A 12 -32.54 20.29 9.98
N LEU A 13 -33.25 19.77 8.97
CA LEU A 13 -33.83 18.42 8.95
C LEU A 13 -33.11 17.45 8.01
N TYR A 14 -32.03 17.85 7.35
CA TYR A 14 -31.21 16.90 6.60
C TYR A 14 -30.43 16.04 7.59
N PRO A 15 -30.69 14.71 7.64
CA PRO A 15 -29.91 13.83 8.49
C PRO A 15 -28.45 13.90 8.02
N LEU A 16 -27.56 14.26 8.93
CA LEU A 16 -26.12 14.04 8.77
C LEU A 16 -25.91 12.54 8.60
N GLN A 17 -25.79 12.10 7.36
CA GLN A 17 -25.58 10.71 7.02
C GLN A 17 -24.14 10.36 7.42
N SER A 18 -23.98 9.87 8.65
CA SER A 18 -22.74 9.29 9.14
C SER A 18 -22.38 8.13 8.22
N HIS A 19 -21.39 8.35 7.35
CA HIS A 19 -20.70 7.25 6.70
C HIS A 19 -19.91 6.57 7.80
N ALA A 20 -20.49 5.52 8.39
CA ALA A 20 -19.72 4.59 9.19
C ALA A 20 -18.49 4.23 8.35
N ALA A 21 -17.30 4.63 8.82
CA ALA A 21 -16.05 4.24 8.21
C ALA A 21 -16.06 2.71 8.23
N VAL A 22 -16.38 2.10 7.10
CA VAL A 22 -16.23 0.67 6.94
C VAL A 22 -14.76 0.43 7.21
N ASP A 23 -14.49 -0.33 8.27
CA ASP A 23 -13.15 -0.78 8.63
C ASP A 23 -12.71 -1.77 7.54
N GLN A 24 -12.41 -1.23 6.35
CA GLN A 24 -12.01 -1.99 5.18
C GLN A 24 -10.58 -2.42 5.42
N LYS A 25 -10.44 -3.63 5.96
CA LYS A 25 -9.16 -4.30 6.04
C LYS A 25 -8.53 -4.30 4.64
N PRO A 26 -7.30 -3.77 4.48
CA PRO A 26 -6.66 -3.76 3.19
C PRO A 26 -6.37 -5.20 2.74
N ASN A 27 -6.45 -5.43 1.43
CA ASN A 27 -5.89 -6.65 0.85
C ASN A 27 -4.36 -6.54 0.89
N ILE A 28 -3.70 -7.57 1.39
CA ILE A 28 -2.24 -7.65 1.44
C ILE A 28 -1.79 -8.64 0.37
N VAL A 29 -0.99 -8.16 -0.58
CA VAL A 29 -0.39 -8.98 -1.65
C VAL A 29 1.12 -8.98 -1.45
N VAL A 30 1.69 -10.16 -1.25
CA VAL A 30 3.15 -10.35 -1.14
C VAL A 30 3.67 -10.85 -2.48
N LEU A 31 4.47 -10.03 -3.16
CA LEU A 31 5.20 -10.41 -4.38
C LEU A 31 6.62 -10.79 -4.01
N LEU A 32 6.99 -12.06 -4.21
CA LEU A 32 8.33 -12.58 -3.94
C LEU A 32 8.95 -13.06 -5.25
N ALA A 33 10.06 -12.44 -5.66
CA ALA A 33 10.87 -12.89 -6.78
C ALA A 33 12.01 -13.80 -6.27
N ASP A 34 12.24 -14.93 -6.94
CA ASP A 34 13.34 -15.85 -6.62
C ASP A 34 14.64 -15.34 -7.27
N ASP A 35 15.75 -15.39 -6.52
CA ASP A 35 17.10 -15.01 -6.96
C ASP A 35 17.24 -13.60 -7.60
N LEU A 36 16.35 -12.66 -7.28
CA LEU A 36 16.46 -11.28 -7.75
C LEU A 36 17.56 -10.54 -6.99
N GLY A 37 18.65 -10.22 -7.69
CA GLY A 37 19.77 -9.44 -7.13
C GLY A 37 19.37 -8.02 -6.75
N TRP A 38 20.01 -7.47 -5.72
CA TRP A 38 19.73 -6.11 -5.22
C TRP A 38 19.91 -5.01 -6.28
N ASN A 39 20.81 -5.16 -7.25
CA ASN A 39 20.98 -4.18 -8.33
C ASN A 39 20.17 -4.50 -9.60
N ALA A 40 19.34 -5.55 -9.59
CA ALA A 40 18.71 -6.09 -10.81
C ALA A 40 17.36 -5.43 -11.14
N VAL A 41 17.20 -4.14 -10.80
CA VAL A 41 15.97 -3.37 -10.98
C VAL A 41 16.28 -1.91 -11.34
N GLY A 42 15.38 -1.28 -12.09
CA GLY A 42 15.59 0.01 -12.75
C GLY A 42 15.86 1.19 -11.83
N TRP A 43 15.30 1.20 -10.61
CA TRP A 43 15.58 2.26 -9.62
C TRP A 43 16.95 2.13 -8.94
N GLN A 44 17.65 1.00 -9.10
CA GLN A 44 19.01 0.78 -8.58
C GLN A 44 20.06 0.71 -9.70
N ASN A 45 19.70 0.18 -10.86
CA ASN A 45 20.55 0.15 -12.04
C ASN A 45 19.73 0.45 -13.31
N PRO A 46 20.02 1.55 -14.03
CA PRO A 46 19.28 1.95 -15.23
C PRO A 46 19.43 1.01 -16.43
N GLU A 47 20.34 0.02 -16.38
CA GLU A 47 20.45 -1.01 -17.43
C GLU A 47 19.26 -2.00 -17.40
N TYR A 48 18.52 -2.10 -16.29
CA TYR A 48 17.36 -2.99 -16.17
C TYR A 48 16.05 -2.23 -16.41
N GLU A 49 15.24 -2.74 -17.34
CA GLU A 49 13.91 -2.19 -17.62
C GLU A 49 12.83 -2.86 -16.77
N THR A 50 12.52 -2.28 -15.61
CA THR A 50 11.45 -2.76 -14.71
C THR A 50 10.34 -1.74 -14.49
N PRO A 51 9.70 -1.20 -15.55
CA PRO A 51 8.84 -0.02 -15.46
C PRO A 51 7.63 -0.16 -14.52
N HIS A 52 7.15 -1.38 -14.30
CA HIS A 52 6.09 -1.66 -13.34
C HIS A 52 6.59 -1.65 -11.89
N LEU A 53 7.76 -2.23 -11.63
CA LEU A 53 8.37 -2.20 -10.30
C LEU A 53 8.87 -0.79 -9.96
N ASP A 54 9.45 -0.07 -10.93
CA ASP A 54 9.88 1.33 -10.75
C ASP A 54 8.72 2.24 -10.37
N ARG A 55 7.53 2.00 -10.94
CA ARG A 55 6.30 2.71 -10.57
C ARG A 55 5.89 2.40 -9.13
N LEU A 56 5.94 1.12 -8.72
CA LEU A 56 5.65 0.73 -7.34
C LEU A 56 6.64 1.36 -6.36
N ALA A 57 7.93 1.37 -6.69
CA ALA A 57 8.97 2.01 -5.88
C ALA A 57 8.72 3.52 -5.71
N LYS A 58 8.36 4.23 -6.78
CA LYS A 58 8.04 5.67 -6.75
C LYS A 58 6.76 6.01 -5.98
N GLN A 59 5.80 5.09 -5.91
CA GLN A 59 4.52 5.28 -5.23
C GLN A 59 4.52 4.78 -3.77
N GLY A 60 5.60 4.13 -3.35
CA GLY A 60 5.71 3.47 -2.06
C GLY A 60 7.00 3.81 -1.33
N VAL A 61 7.52 2.82 -0.60
CA VAL A 61 8.75 2.92 0.18
C VAL A 61 9.71 1.84 -0.28
N THR A 62 10.96 2.22 -0.56
CA THR A 62 12.07 1.32 -0.85
C THR A 62 12.99 1.18 0.36
N TRP A 63 13.59 0.02 0.53
CA TRP A 63 14.49 -0.27 1.65
C TRP A 63 15.91 -0.47 1.09
N GLU A 64 16.88 0.27 1.63
CA GLU A 64 18.29 0.14 1.23
C GLU A 64 18.97 -1.06 1.91
N GLN A 65 18.44 -1.50 3.05
CA GLN A 65 19.00 -2.56 3.89
C GLN A 65 17.94 -3.62 4.20
N PHE A 66 17.60 -4.46 3.21
CA PHE A 66 16.70 -5.61 3.36
C PHE A 66 17.49 -6.91 3.22
N TYR A 67 17.68 -7.62 4.34
CA TYR A 67 18.56 -8.81 4.41
C TYR A 67 17.77 -10.13 4.39
N VAL A 68 18.36 -11.15 3.78
CA VAL A 68 17.79 -12.51 3.66
C VAL A 68 18.84 -13.56 4.04
N ALA A 69 18.41 -14.80 4.27
CA ALA A 69 19.34 -15.92 4.37
C ALA A 69 19.93 -16.23 2.98
N PRO A 70 21.17 -16.75 2.89
CA PRO A 70 21.83 -17.01 1.60
C PRO A 70 21.28 -18.26 0.88
N MET A 71 20.05 -18.68 1.19
CA MET A 71 19.38 -19.85 0.63
C MET A 71 17.86 -19.62 0.58
N CYS A 72 17.21 -20.14 -0.45
CA CYS A 72 15.80 -19.91 -0.71
C CYS A 72 14.86 -20.51 0.38
N SER A 73 15.15 -21.71 0.86
CA SER A 73 14.35 -22.38 1.91
C SER A 73 14.32 -21.63 3.26
N PRO A 74 15.46 -21.26 3.88
CA PRO A 74 15.43 -20.50 5.13
C PRO A 74 14.83 -19.09 4.96
N THR A 75 15.07 -18.42 3.83
CA THR A 75 14.43 -17.12 3.54
C THR A 75 12.91 -17.22 3.50
N ARG A 76 12.36 -18.23 2.81
CA ARG A 76 10.91 -18.46 2.76
C ARG A 76 10.35 -18.91 4.10
N ALA A 77 11.07 -19.73 4.85
CA ALA A 77 10.66 -20.13 6.20
C ALA A 77 10.55 -18.91 7.13
N GLY A 78 11.51 -17.98 7.08
CA GLY A 78 11.48 -16.73 7.84
C GLY A 78 10.32 -15.82 7.45
N LEU A 79 10.05 -15.68 6.14
CA LEU A 79 8.90 -14.91 5.66
C LEU A 79 7.56 -15.47 6.16
N MET A 80 7.38 -16.79 6.11
CA MET A 80 6.10 -17.44 6.45
C MET A 80 5.86 -17.54 7.96
N THR A 81 6.92 -17.64 8.75
CA THR A 81 6.81 -17.92 10.20
C THR A 81 7.20 -16.74 11.09
N GLY A 82 7.92 -15.74 10.55
CA GLY A 82 8.50 -14.65 11.33
C GLY A 82 9.61 -15.12 12.29
N ARG A 83 10.27 -16.24 11.99
CA ARG A 83 11.30 -16.87 12.83
C ARG A 83 12.59 -17.12 12.05
N TYR A 84 13.70 -17.21 12.78
CA TYR A 84 15.01 -17.61 12.27
C TYR A 84 15.21 -19.12 12.44
#